data_AF-A0A0E9XEU9-F1
#
_entry.id   AF-A0A0E9XEU9-F1
#
_cell.length_a   1.000
_cell.length_b   1.000
_cell.length_c   1.000
_cell.angle_alpha   90.00
_cell.angle_beta   90.00
_cell.angle_gamma   90.00
#
_symmetry.space_group_name_H-M   'P 1'
#
loop_
_entity.id
_entity.type
_entity.pdbx_description
1 polymer ?
#
loop_
_entity_poly.entity_id
_entity_poly.type
_entity_poly.pdbx_seq_one_letter_code
_entity_poly.pdbx_strand_id
1 'polypeptide(L)'
;MAKIKLPKKRGTFIEFRNGMLNISPVGRSCSQEERIEFFELDKKEHIRDKFVAVLREQLAGKGLCFSIGGQISFDVFPDGWDKRYCLGIVEKDCYEKIHFFGDKTKPGGNDYEIYADPRTSGHEVSCPEDTVRICEELFLK
;
A
#
# COMPACT_ATOMS: atom_id res chain seq x y z
N MET A 1 20.46 -11.84 17.35
CA MET A 1 20.57 -10.36 17.29
C MET A 1 20.02 -9.86 15.96
N ALA A 2 19.43 -8.65 15.92
CA ALA A 2 18.93 -8.07 14.67
C ALA A 2 20.09 -7.67 13.74
N LYS A 3 20.03 -8.08 12.46
CA LYS A 3 21.08 -7.77 11.47
C LYS A 3 21.02 -6.33 10.96
N ILE A 4 19.84 -5.71 10.96
CA ILE A 4 19.64 -4.32 10.50
C ILE A 4 20.13 -3.35 11.59
N LYS A 5 21.15 -2.55 11.26
CA LYS A 5 21.62 -1.42 12.06
C LYS A 5 20.93 -0.15 11.57
N LEU A 6 20.25 0.55 12.47
CA LEU A 6 19.60 1.83 12.18
C LEU A 6 20.14 2.88 13.17
N PRO A 7 20.25 4.16 12.77
CA PRO A 7 20.65 5.23 13.68
C PRO A 7 19.75 5.32 14.91
N LYS A 8 18.45 5.08 14.74
CA LYS A 8 17.44 5.10 15.78
C LYS A 8 16.48 3.93 15.61
N LYS A 9 16.03 3.38 16.75
CA LYS A 9 14.93 2.42 16.86
C LYS A 9 14.04 2.86 18.02
N ARG A 10 12.73 2.66 17.88
CA ARG A 10 11.72 3.02 18.89
C ARG A 10 10.97 1.76 19.31
N GLY A 11 9.64 1.77 19.27
CA GLY A 11 8.79 0.63 19.57
C GLY A 11 7.73 0.41 18.50
N THR A 12 6.91 -0.63 18.67
CA THR A 12 5.87 -1.02 17.71
C THR A 12 6.46 -1.29 16.32
N PHE A 13 7.40 -2.24 16.27
CA PHE A 13 8.03 -2.68 15.01
C PHE A 13 7.12 -3.56 14.16
N ILE A 14 6.21 -4.27 14.82
CA ILE A 14 5.16 -5.08 14.20
C ILE A 14 3.86 -4.66 14.88
N GLU A 15 2.91 -4.18 14.09
CA GLU A 15 1.58 -3.78 14.54
C GLU A 15 0.55 -4.74 13.91
N PHE A 16 -0.19 -5.44 14.76
CA PHE A 16 -1.28 -6.30 14.32
C PHE A 16 -2.53 -5.45 14.06
N ARG A 17 -3.08 -5.57 12.85
CA ARG A 17 -4.35 -4.95 12.46
C ARG A 17 -5.29 -6.03 11.95
N ASN A 18 -6.58 -5.69 11.82
CA ASN A 18 -7.58 -6.65 11.34
C ASN A 18 -7.25 -7.22 9.95
N GLY A 19 -6.77 -6.39 9.04
CA GLY A 19 -6.50 -6.77 7.64
C GLY A 19 -5.06 -7.18 7.35
N MET A 20 -4.11 -6.94 8.25
CA MET A 20 -2.68 -6.97 7.92
C MET A 20 -1.77 -6.87 9.14
N LEU A 21 -0.50 -7.17 8.92
CA LEU A 21 0.59 -6.73 9.79
C LEU A 21 1.25 -5.50 9.16
N ASN A 22 1.41 -4.43 9.93
CA ASN A 22 2.27 -3.32 9.54
C ASN A 22 3.65 -3.50 10.18
N ILE A 23 4.70 -3.52 9.36
CA ILE A 23 6.08 -3.71 9.82
C ILE A 23 6.86 -2.42 9.59
N SER A 24 7.47 -1.90 10.65
CA SER A 24 8.26 -0.66 10.64
C SER A 24 9.66 -0.91 11.22
N PRO A 25 10.75 -0.83 10.42
CA PRO A 25 12.11 -1.06 10.91
C PRO A 25 12.55 -0.07 12.01
N VAL A 26 12.17 1.21 11.88
CA VAL A 26 12.42 2.26 12.89
C VAL A 26 11.47 2.14 14.09
N GLY A 27 10.30 1.54 13.90
CA GLY A 27 9.23 1.44 14.89
C GLY A 27 8.20 2.56 14.74
N ARG A 28 6.90 2.25 14.86
CA ARG A 28 5.81 3.23 14.65
C ARG A 28 5.73 4.31 15.74
N SER A 29 6.34 4.10 16.90
CA SER A 29 6.37 5.11 17.96
C SER A 29 7.47 6.18 17.80
N CYS A 30 7.99 6.35 16.58
CA CYS A 30 8.96 7.42 16.27
C CYS A 30 8.31 8.79 16.16
N SER A 31 9.08 9.84 16.38
CA SER A 31 8.63 11.22 16.14
C SER A 31 8.50 11.51 14.65
N GLN A 32 7.86 12.62 14.28
CA GLN A 32 7.76 13.05 12.88
C GLN A 32 9.13 13.37 12.26
N GLU A 33 10.05 13.94 13.05
CA GLU A 33 11.42 14.21 12.62
C GLU A 33 12.18 12.91 12.33
N GLU A 34 12.05 11.92 13.21
CA GLU A 34 12.63 10.58 13.03
C GLU A 34 12.00 9.83 11.85
N ARG A 35 10.72 10.08 11.58
CA ARG A 35 10.00 9.54 10.43
C ARG A 35 10.63 10.04 9.12
N ILE A 36 10.91 11.34 9.05
CA ILE A 36 11.55 11.98 7.88
C ILE A 36 13.00 11.49 7.75
N GLU A 37 13.75 11.45 8.84
CA GLU A 37 15.13 10.95 8.85
C GLU A 37 15.21 9.50 8.34
N PHE A 38 14.34 8.61 8.84
CA PHE A 38 14.28 7.24 8.35
C PHE A 38 13.88 7.18 6.89
N PHE A 39 12.91 7.97 6.45
CA PHE A 39 12.47 7.97 5.06
C PHE A 39 13.59 8.36 4.09
N GLU A 40 14.38 9.36 4.44
CA GLU A 40 15.54 9.78 3.63
C GLU A 40 16.68 8.75 3.67
N LEU A 41 16.89 8.07 4.81
CA LEU A 41 17.83 6.96 4.91
C LEU A 41 17.37 5.77 4.05
N ASP A 42 16.10 5.39 4.15
CA ASP A 42 15.51 4.28 3.44
C ASP A 42 15.52 4.48 1.92
N LYS A 43 15.32 5.71 1.43
CA LYS A 43 15.52 6.04 0.01
C LYS A 43 16.95 5.79 -0.48
N LYS A 44 17.95 6.05 0.37
CA LYS A 44 19.37 5.89 0.03
C LYS A 44 19.83 4.44 0.14
N GLU A 45 19.37 3.74 1.17
CA GLU A 45 19.84 2.40 1.51
C GLU A 45 18.91 1.27 1.09
N HIS A 46 17.68 1.59 0.64
CA HIS A 46 16.64 0.64 0.22
C HIS A 46 16.34 -0.41 1.30
N ILE A 47 16.19 0.03 2.55
CA ILE A 47 16.10 -0.85 3.72
C ILE A 47 14.82 -1.69 3.64
N ARG A 48 13.67 -1.06 3.38
CA ARG A 48 12.38 -1.74 3.25
C ARG A 48 12.31 -2.63 2.02
N ASP A 49 12.85 -2.19 0.87
CA ASP A 49 12.91 -3.01 -0.34
C ASP A 49 13.69 -4.31 -0.12
N LYS A 50 14.90 -4.20 0.46
CA LYS A 50 15.74 -5.36 0.80
C LYS A 50 15.03 -6.27 1.81
N PHE A 51 14.35 -5.69 2.79
CA PHE A 51 13.63 -6.48 3.79
C PHE A 51 12.45 -7.25 3.18
N VAL A 52 11.64 -6.57 2.34
CA VAL A 52 10.54 -7.20 1.61
C VAL A 52 11.05 -8.27 0.64
N ALA A 53 12.18 -8.05 -0.05
CA ALA A 53 12.77 -9.05 -0.94
C ALA A 53 13.10 -10.36 -0.21
N VAL A 54 13.72 -10.27 0.98
CA VAL A 54 14.00 -11.44 1.83
C VAL A 54 12.71 -12.12 2.28
N LEU A 55 11.70 -11.35 2.69
CA LEU A 55 10.41 -11.92 3.12
C LEU A 55 9.68 -12.63 1.98
N ARG A 56 9.71 -12.06 0.76
CA ARG A 56 9.13 -12.68 -0.44
C ARG A 56 9.79 -14.01 -0.78
N GLU A 57 11.11 -14.10 -0.67
CA GLU A 57 11.84 -15.34 -0.88
C GLU A 57 11.51 -16.39 0.19
N GLN A 58 11.58 -16.01 1.47
CA GLN A 58 11.38 -16.92 2.59
C GLN A 58 9.94 -17.42 2.73
N LEU A 59 8.97 -16.61 2.30
CA LEU A 59 7.53 -16.90 2.39
C LEU A 59 6.92 -17.17 1.02
N ALA A 60 7.74 -17.50 0.02
CA ALA A 60 7.28 -17.87 -1.31
C ALA A 60 6.27 -19.03 -1.24
N GLY A 61 5.16 -18.89 -1.99
CA GLY A 61 4.09 -19.88 -2.03
C GLY A 61 3.20 -19.94 -0.78
N LYS A 62 3.34 -19.00 0.18
CA LYS A 62 2.49 -18.93 1.38
C LYS A 62 1.26 -18.02 1.23
N GLY A 63 1.02 -17.48 0.04
CA GLY A 63 -0.13 -16.60 -0.22
C GLY A 63 -0.07 -15.28 0.55
N LEU A 64 1.12 -14.69 0.67
CA LEU A 64 1.32 -13.39 1.32
C LEU A 64 1.79 -12.35 0.30
N CYS A 65 1.20 -11.16 0.40
CA CYS A 65 1.55 -9.98 -0.36
C CYS A 65 2.21 -8.93 0.55
N PHE A 66 3.06 -8.11 -0.07
CA PHE A 66 3.88 -7.10 0.61
C PHE A 66 3.78 -5.78 -0.14
N SER A 67 3.33 -4.72 0.53
CA SER A 67 3.21 -3.38 -0.05
C SER A 67 4.02 -2.37 0.76
N ILE A 68 5.00 -1.73 0.12
CA ILE A 68 5.77 -0.64 0.73
C ILE A 68 4.96 0.64 0.59
N GLY A 69 4.51 1.17 1.72
CA GLY A 69 3.61 2.33 1.77
C GLY A 69 4.03 3.33 2.84
N GLY A 70 3.89 4.62 2.52
CA GLY A 70 4.25 5.71 3.42
C GLY A 70 5.76 5.80 3.69
N GLN A 71 6.10 6.43 4.82
CA GLN A 71 7.48 6.86 5.09
C GLN A 71 8.35 5.83 5.84
N ILE A 72 7.75 4.95 6.64
CA ILE A 72 8.50 4.14 7.62
C ILE A 72 8.19 2.65 7.59
N SER A 73 7.15 2.22 6.90
CA SER A 73 6.62 0.87 7.03
C SER A 73 6.34 0.22 5.69
N PHE A 74 6.01 -1.06 5.76
CA PHE A 74 5.34 -1.82 4.71
C PHE A 74 4.30 -2.73 5.36
N ASP A 75 3.28 -3.09 4.60
CA ASP A 75 2.20 -3.95 5.04
C ASP A 75 2.40 -5.38 4.51
N VAL A 76 2.00 -6.36 5.33
CA VAL A 76 1.96 -7.78 5.00
C VAL A 76 0.53 -8.28 5.17
N PHE A 77 -0.03 -8.85 4.12
CA PHE A 77 -1.43 -9.26 4.08
C PHE A 77 -1.60 -10.50 3.19
N PRO A 78 -2.68 -11.28 3.35
CA PRO A 78 -2.98 -12.38 2.45
C PRO A 78 -3.14 -11.91 1.00
N ASP A 79 -2.80 -12.77 0.05
CA ASP A 79 -3.06 -12.47 -1.37
C ASP A 79 -4.56 -12.19 -1.61
N GLY A 80 -4.85 -11.19 -2.44
CA GLY A 80 -6.20 -10.67 -2.69
C GLY A 80 -6.78 -9.76 -1.60
N TRP A 81 -6.06 -9.48 -0.51
CA TRP A 81 -6.48 -8.51 0.53
C TRP A 81 -6.01 -7.07 0.24
N ASP A 82 -5.57 -6.79 -0.99
CA ASP A 82 -5.44 -5.42 -1.49
C ASP A 82 -6.83 -4.76 -1.69
N LYS A 83 -6.87 -3.57 -2.31
CA LYS A 83 -8.13 -2.84 -2.49
C LYS A 83 -9.21 -3.65 -3.23
N ARG A 84 -8.85 -4.66 -4.05
CA ARG A 84 -9.84 -5.56 -4.69
C ARG A 84 -10.70 -6.34 -3.70
N TYR A 85 -10.29 -6.46 -2.44
CA TYR A 85 -11.07 -7.13 -1.41
C TYR A 85 -12.50 -6.58 -1.32
N CYS A 86 -12.69 -5.26 -1.48
CA CYS A 86 -14.02 -4.66 -1.43
C CYS A 86 -14.89 -5.05 -2.64
N LEU A 87 -14.32 -5.44 -3.77
CA LEU A 87 -15.05 -5.79 -4.98
C LEU A 87 -15.96 -7.01 -4.77
N GLY A 88 -15.52 -8.02 -4.00
CA GLY A 88 -16.38 -9.16 -3.65
C GLY A 88 -17.56 -8.82 -2.74
N ILE A 89 -17.56 -7.63 -2.13
CA ILE A 89 -18.68 -7.10 -1.34
C ILE A 89 -19.64 -6.35 -2.27
N VAL A 90 -19.14 -5.39 -3.05
CA VAL A 90 -19.97 -4.54 -3.93
C VAL A 90 -20.55 -5.30 -5.14
N GLU A 91 -19.96 -6.42 -5.55
CA GLU A 91 -20.48 -7.28 -6.62
C GLU A 91 -21.88 -7.84 -6.28
N LYS A 92 -22.22 -7.93 -4.98
CA LYS A 92 -23.54 -8.40 -4.52
C LYS A 92 -24.66 -7.39 -4.78
N ASP A 93 -24.31 -6.13 -5.03
CA ASP A 93 -25.26 -5.04 -5.24
C ASP A 93 -25.64 -4.88 -6.72
N CYS A 94 -25.12 -5.74 -7.61
CA CYS A 94 -25.46 -5.81 -9.04
C CYS A 94 -25.32 -4.48 -9.80
N TYR A 95 -24.27 -3.71 -9.51
CA TYR A 95 -23.95 -2.48 -10.26
C TYR A 95 -23.63 -2.80 -11.73
N GLU A 96 -24.22 -2.04 -12.65
CA GLU A 96 -23.90 -2.14 -14.09
C GLU A 96 -22.43 -1.76 -14.37
N LYS A 97 -21.92 -0.76 -13.64
CA LYS A 97 -20.55 -0.26 -13.81
C LYS A 97 -19.99 0.25 -12.49
N ILE A 98 -18.78 -0.21 -12.15
CA ILE A 98 -18.04 0.25 -10.97
C ILE A 98 -16.92 1.17 -11.45
N HIS A 99 -16.97 2.44 -11.09
CA HIS A 99 -15.89 3.39 -11.38
C HIS A 99 -14.92 3.46 -10.20
N PHE A 100 -13.63 3.32 -10.47
CA PHE A 100 -12.58 3.45 -9.47
C PHE A 100 -11.67 4.62 -9.83
N PHE A 101 -11.31 5.46 -8.85
CA PHE A 101 -10.39 6.58 -9.02
C PHE A 101 -9.21 6.39 -8.07
N GLY A 102 -7.98 6.50 -8.58
CA GLY A 102 -6.78 6.31 -7.77
C GLY A 102 -5.57 7.07 -8.29
N ASP A 103 -4.65 7.42 -7.38
CA ASP A 103 -3.45 8.22 -7.67
C ASP A 103 -2.15 7.40 -7.62
N LYS A 104 -2.24 6.13 -7.20
CA LYS A 104 -1.13 5.18 -7.15
C LYS A 104 -1.48 3.91 -7.94
N THR A 105 -1.88 4.11 -9.20
CA THR A 105 -2.39 3.08 -10.13
C THR A 105 -1.31 2.39 -10.96
N LYS A 106 -0.03 2.73 -10.80
CA LYS A 106 1.09 2.05 -11.49
C LYS A 106 1.56 0.82 -10.70
N PRO A 107 2.20 -0.18 -11.33
CA PRO A 107 2.72 -1.36 -10.63
C PRO A 107 3.54 -0.99 -9.39
N GLY A 108 3.18 -1.57 -8.24
CA GLY A 108 3.78 -1.27 -6.93
C GLY A 108 3.07 -0.17 -6.13
N GLY A 109 2.17 0.60 -6.75
CA GLY A 109 1.24 1.49 -6.06
C GLY A 109 0.07 0.72 -5.45
N ASN A 110 -0.52 1.25 -4.38
CA ASN A 110 -1.57 0.56 -3.61
C ASN A 110 -2.96 0.61 -4.27
N ASP A 111 -3.11 1.29 -5.41
CA ASP A 111 -4.35 1.32 -6.21
C ASP A 111 -4.25 0.40 -7.43
N TYR A 112 -3.06 -0.10 -7.77
CA TYR A 112 -2.82 -0.81 -9.03
C TYR A 112 -3.77 -1.98 -9.23
N GLU A 113 -3.92 -2.83 -8.22
CA GLU A 113 -4.68 -4.07 -8.34
C GLU A 113 -6.18 -3.80 -8.57
N ILE A 114 -6.78 -2.84 -7.85
CA ILE A 114 -8.19 -2.49 -8.03
C ILE A 114 -8.41 -1.69 -9.33
N TYR A 115 -7.49 -0.79 -9.68
CA TYR A 115 -7.53 -0.01 -10.91
C TYR A 115 -7.49 -0.91 -12.16
N ALA A 116 -6.68 -1.97 -12.12
CA ALA A 116 -6.54 -2.93 -13.21
C ALA A 116 -7.55 -4.10 -13.15
N ASP A 117 -8.39 -4.19 -12.12
CA ASP A 117 -9.38 -5.25 -11.98
C ASP A 117 -10.46 -5.10 -13.06
N PRO A 118 -10.79 -6.17 -13.82
CA PRO A 118 -11.75 -6.10 -14.92
C PRO A 118 -13.17 -5.74 -14.48
N ARG A 119 -13.50 -5.85 -13.18
CA ARG A 119 -14.79 -5.41 -12.64
C ARG A 119 -14.89 -3.89 -12.52
N THR A 120 -13.79 -3.15 -12.69
CA THR A 120 -13.77 -1.69 -12.56
C THR A 120 -13.47 -0.98 -13.88
N SER A 121 -14.03 0.21 -14.02
CA SER A 121 -13.60 1.25 -14.95
C SER A 121 -12.65 2.18 -14.20
N GLY A 122 -11.36 1.88 -14.26
CA GLY A 122 -10.32 2.63 -13.54
C GLY A 122 -9.98 3.98 -14.17
N HIS A 123 -9.84 4.99 -13.30
CA HIS A 123 -9.44 6.37 -13.64
C HIS A 123 -8.21 6.75 -12.83
N GLU A 124 -7.13 7.06 -13.53
CA GLU A 124 -5.90 7.54 -12.90
C GLU A 124 -6.01 9.06 -12.69
N VAL A 125 -5.69 9.52 -11.49
CA VAL A 125 -5.73 10.94 -11.10
C VAL A 125 -4.42 11.35 -10.44
N SER A 126 -4.02 12.61 -10.60
CA SER A 126 -2.80 13.12 -9.94
C SER A 126 -3.11 13.95 -8.69
N CYS A 127 -4.32 14.50 -8.62
CA CYS A 127 -4.78 15.36 -7.54
C CYS A 127 -6.31 15.30 -7.37
N PRO A 128 -6.87 15.87 -6.29
CA PRO A 128 -8.32 15.93 -6.09
C PRO A 128 -9.06 16.63 -7.24
N GLU A 129 -8.46 17.67 -7.85
CA GLU A 129 -9.06 18.44 -8.94
C GLU A 129 -9.26 17.60 -10.20
N ASP A 130 -8.34 16.67 -10.51
CA ASP A 130 -8.51 15.71 -11.60
C ASP A 130 -9.73 14.81 -11.38
N THR A 131 -9.96 14.40 -10.12
CA THR A 131 -11.11 13.56 -9.77
C THR A 131 -12.42 14.31 -10.02
N VAL A 132 -12.49 15.58 -9.60
CA VAL A 132 -13.66 16.45 -9.85
C VAL A 132 -13.93 16.57 -11.34
N ARG A 133 -12.90 16.95 -12.12
CA ARG A 133 -13.01 17.14 -13.56
C ARG A 133 -13.53 15.87 -14.27
N ILE A 134 -12.97 14.71 -13.96
CA ILE A 134 -13.40 13.45 -14.60
C ILE A 134 -14.84 13.10 -14.20
N CYS A 135 -15.24 13.31 -12.94
CA CYS A 135 -16.63 13.10 -12.50
C CYS A 135 -17.61 14.02 -13.24
N GLU A 136 -17.27 15.30 -13.43
CA GLU A 136 -18.09 16.24 -14.20
C GLU A 136 -18.24 15.78 -15.66
N GLU A 137 -17.14 15.37 -16.30
CA GLU A 137 -17.13 14.89 -17.68
C GLU A 137 -17.95 13.61 -17.92
N LEU A 138 -18.06 12.74 -16.90
CA LEU A 138 -18.74 11.44 -16.97
C LEU A 138 -20.21 11.50 -16.60
N PHE A 139 -20.57 12.29 -15.58
CA PHE A 139 -21.87 12.17 -14.91
C PHE A 139 -22.75 13.41 -14.97
N LEU A 140 -22.21 14.57 -15.34
CA LEU A 140 -22.90 15.86 -15.27
C LEU A 140 -23.00 16.59 -16.63
N LYS A 141 -22.85 15.86 -17.73
CA LYS A 141 -23.12 16.39 -19.07
C LYS A 141 -24.62 16.51 -19.35
#